data_AF-A0A6M6BI11-F1
#
_entry.id   AF-A0A6M6BI11-F1
#
_cell.length_a   1.000
_cell.length_b   1.000
_cell.length_c   1.000
_cell.angle_alpha   90.00
_cell.angle_beta   90.00
_cell.angle_gamma   90.00
#
_symmetry.space_group_name_H-M   'P 1'
#
loop_
_entity.id
_entity.type
_entity.pdbx_description
1 polymer ?
#
loop_
_entity_poly.entity_id
_entity_poly.type
_entity_poly.pdbx_seq_one_letter_code
_entity_poly.pdbx_strand_id
1 'polypeptide(L)'
;MSIMATLLPLLRETAWWIRIFDFPRLQIVAVSLLCVVAGLLLGWHQVADHWGLVLLVALGAAVIYQSIRILPYTPLMRKQVGDSTLKDGKRHLSLAVMNVLQYNKEGAKALAALQKADPDVIMAVETDDWWYEQLKPLEKTHPYTCHEPLDNTYGLLFFSRLPLQNCQIKYLLDDDVPSLHTRVQLPDGKTWVRLFGLHPKPPAPAESKTSTKRDAELLLVGKEIEQKEEPTVVFGDMNDVAWSHTSELFRRISGLMDPRVGRGLLPTFHADYSLLRWPLDHVFVSADFKVDDMERLPYVGSDHFPIYIKLSYEPHDKQEQEENQEQADAEDHQEANEKIREGFEEETEEELEEAAAEKTQKELAT
;
A
#
# COMPACT_ATOMS: atom_id res chain seq x y z
N MET A 1 26.16 6.48 9.04
CA MET A 1 25.17 5.87 8.12
C MET A 1 23.77 5.87 8.71
N SER A 2 23.48 5.22 9.85
CA SER A 2 22.11 5.14 10.40
C SER A 2 21.44 6.48 10.71
N ILE A 3 22.22 7.47 11.17
CA ILE A 3 21.73 8.84 11.40
C ILE A 3 21.33 9.48 10.05
N MET A 4 22.17 9.38 9.02
CA MET A 4 21.85 9.90 7.69
C MET A 4 20.64 9.19 7.08
N ALA A 5 20.55 7.87 7.22
CA ALA A 5 19.38 7.08 6.81
C ALA A 5 18.09 7.51 7.54
N THR A 6 18.20 8.04 8.77
CA THR A 6 17.04 8.61 9.49
C THR A 6 16.70 10.02 9.03
N LEU A 7 17.70 10.83 8.69
CA LEU A 7 17.51 12.23 8.33
C LEU A 7 17.08 12.43 6.87
N LEU A 8 17.54 11.59 5.94
CA LEU A 8 17.29 11.77 4.51
C LEU A 8 15.79 11.78 4.16
N PRO A 9 14.95 10.83 4.64
CA PRO A 9 13.52 10.87 4.34
C PRO A 9 12.77 12.08 4.93
N LEU A 10 13.34 12.77 5.93
CA LEU A 10 12.73 13.98 6.49
C LEU A 10 12.74 15.15 5.51
N LEU A 11 13.56 15.08 4.46
CA LEU A 11 13.63 16.12 3.42
C LEU A 11 12.40 16.14 2.51
N ARG A 12 11.53 15.11 2.59
CA ARG A 12 10.30 14.96 1.77
C ARG A 12 10.53 14.98 0.24
N GLU A 13 11.77 14.78 -0.20
CA GLU A 13 12.13 14.67 -1.60
C GLU A 13 11.59 13.38 -2.23
N THR A 14 11.14 13.45 -3.49
CA THR A 14 10.53 12.34 -4.23
C THR A 14 11.55 11.42 -4.90
N ALA A 15 12.83 11.77 -4.88
CA ALA A 15 13.89 10.98 -5.52
C ALA A 15 14.02 9.58 -4.90
N TRP A 16 14.01 8.55 -5.75
CA TRP A 16 14.01 7.13 -5.32
C TRP A 16 15.12 6.78 -4.31
N TRP A 17 16.33 7.34 -4.48
CA TRP A 17 17.49 7.06 -3.63
C TRP A 17 17.39 7.68 -2.23
N ILE A 18 16.49 8.65 -2.03
CA ILE A 18 16.11 9.18 -0.72
C ILE A 18 15.01 8.31 -0.12
N ARG A 19 13.98 8.01 -0.92
CA ARG A 19 12.81 7.21 -0.51
C ARG A 19 13.16 5.78 -0.07
N ILE A 20 14.23 5.19 -0.59
CA ILE A 20 14.69 3.86 -0.16
C ILE A 20 14.96 3.77 1.35
N PHE A 21 15.29 4.90 1.99
CA PHE A 21 15.54 4.94 3.43
C PHE A 21 14.27 4.96 4.29
N ASP A 22 13.09 5.11 3.69
CA ASP A 22 11.82 4.91 4.40
C ASP A 22 11.57 3.44 4.73
N PHE A 23 12.16 2.50 3.98
CA PHE A 23 11.89 1.08 4.12
C PHE A 23 12.53 0.46 5.37
N PRO A 24 13.86 0.55 5.60
CA PRO A 24 14.55 -0.29 6.58
C PRO A 24 14.46 0.23 8.03
N ARG A 25 13.31 0.76 8.48
CA ARG A 25 13.20 1.38 9.83
C ARG A 25 13.55 0.41 10.97
N LEU A 26 13.08 -0.83 10.90
CA LEU A 26 13.40 -1.86 11.90
C LEU A 26 14.90 -2.15 11.95
N GLN A 27 15.53 -2.24 10.79
CA GLN A 27 16.95 -2.50 10.63
C GLN A 27 17.77 -1.31 11.13
N ILE A 28 17.33 -0.07 10.84
CA ILE A 28 17.94 1.15 11.39
C ILE A 28 17.87 1.14 12.91
N VAL A 29 16.73 0.80 13.52
CA VAL A 29 16.61 0.67 14.99
C VAL A 29 17.57 -0.39 15.52
N ALA A 30 17.57 -1.59 14.95
CA ALA A 30 18.41 -2.70 15.41
C ALA A 30 19.91 -2.38 15.34
N VAL A 31 20.38 -1.88 14.19
CA VAL A 31 21.79 -1.51 14.00
C VAL A 31 22.17 -0.32 14.90
N SER A 32 21.31 0.70 15.01
CA SER A 32 21.60 1.86 15.86
C SER A 32 21.65 1.47 17.34
N LEU A 33 20.74 0.61 17.80
CA LEU A 33 20.75 0.10 19.16
C LEU A 33 22.01 -0.72 19.45
N LEU A 34 22.42 -1.60 18.53
CA LEU A 34 23.66 -2.36 18.65
C LEU A 34 24.88 -1.42 18.74
N CYS A 35 24.93 -0.37 17.91
CA CYS A 35 25.98 0.64 17.95
C CYS A 35 26.00 1.42 19.27
N VAL A 36 24.84 1.78 19.83
CA VAL A 36 24.75 2.43 21.15
C VAL A 36 25.31 1.52 22.23
N VAL A 37 24.89 0.25 22.27
CA VAL A 37 25.37 -0.72 23.26
C VAL A 37 26.87 -0.94 23.13
N ALA A 38 27.37 -1.17 21.90
CA ALA A 38 28.79 -1.34 21.65
C ALA A 38 29.60 -0.10 22.02
N GLY A 39 29.12 1.10 21.69
CA GLY A 39 29.80 2.35 22.04
C GLY A 39 29.87 2.60 23.54
N LEU A 40 28.83 2.22 24.30
CA LEU A 40 28.87 2.25 25.76
C LEU A 40 29.91 1.28 26.33
N LEU A 41 29.94 0.03 25.83
CA LEU A 41 30.89 -1.01 26.27
C LEU A 41 32.35 -0.68 25.92
N LEU A 42 32.57 -0.03 24.78
CA LEU A 42 33.90 0.40 24.32
C LEU A 42 34.35 1.74 24.92
N GLY A 43 33.56 2.32 25.84
CA GLY A 43 33.96 3.54 26.54
C GLY A 43 33.92 4.80 25.67
N TRP A 44 33.08 4.87 24.63
CA TRP A 44 32.98 6.07 23.77
C TRP A 44 32.60 7.33 24.55
N HIS A 45 31.86 7.18 25.66
CA HIS A 45 31.53 8.25 26.59
C HIS A 45 32.75 8.86 27.31
N GLN A 46 33.91 8.21 27.26
CA GLN A 46 35.17 8.65 27.90
C GLN A 46 36.16 9.24 26.90
N VAL A 47 35.82 9.27 25.60
CA VAL A 47 36.68 9.84 24.56
C VAL A 47 36.82 11.35 24.78
N ALA A 48 38.04 11.85 24.61
CA ALA A 48 38.36 13.28 24.73
C ALA A 48 37.43 14.15 23.86
N ASP A 49 37.18 15.38 24.32
CA ASP A 49 36.34 16.37 23.64
C ASP A 49 34.84 16.01 23.52
N HIS A 50 34.35 15.00 24.27
CA HIS A 50 32.94 14.60 24.36
C HIS A 50 32.27 14.16 23.05
N TRP A 51 33.01 14.01 21.95
CA TRP A 51 32.46 13.61 20.65
C TRP A 51 31.76 12.24 20.68
N GLY A 52 32.29 11.29 21.45
CA GLY A 52 31.66 9.99 21.62
C GLY A 52 30.32 10.06 22.35
N LEU A 53 30.16 11.00 23.30
CA LEU A 53 28.88 11.24 23.96
C LEU A 53 27.87 11.87 22.98
N VAL A 54 28.29 12.86 22.19
CA VAL A 54 27.44 13.49 21.16
C VAL A 54 26.92 12.43 20.16
N LEU A 55 27.79 11.54 19.70
CA LEU A 55 27.41 10.46 18.79
C LEU A 55 26.42 9.48 19.42
N LEU A 56 26.62 9.09 20.68
CA LEU A 56 25.70 8.22 21.41
C LEU A 56 24.32 8.87 21.59
N VAL A 57 24.27 10.17 21.91
CA VAL A 57 23.02 10.92 22.00
C VAL A 57 22.31 10.98 20.65
N ALA A 58 23.03 11.25 19.57
CA ALA A 58 22.46 11.29 18.22
C ALA A 58 21.91 9.92 17.77
N LEU A 59 22.63 8.83 18.07
CA LEU A 59 22.15 7.47 17.81
C LEU A 59 20.92 7.12 18.68
N GLY A 60 20.93 7.52 19.95
CA GLY A 60 19.78 7.35 20.84
C GLY A 60 18.53 8.09 20.35
N ALA A 61 18.70 9.34 19.89
CA ALA A 61 17.63 10.12 19.28
C ALA A 61 17.08 9.46 18.00
N ALA A 62 17.96 8.93 17.14
CA ALA A 62 17.54 8.18 15.95
C ALA A 62 16.76 6.91 16.31
N VAL A 63 17.20 6.15 17.32
CA VAL A 63 16.46 4.97 17.82
C VAL A 63 15.06 5.36 18.31
N ILE A 64 14.95 6.42 19.11
CA ILE A 64 13.67 6.89 19.64
C ILE A 64 12.75 7.30 18.50
N TYR A 65 13.24 8.14 17.58
CA TYR A 65 12.46 8.62 16.44
C TYR A 65 11.94 7.47 15.57
N GLN A 66 12.81 6.54 15.17
CA GLN A 66 12.40 5.41 14.35
C GLN A 66 11.44 4.47 15.09
N SER A 67 11.64 4.28 16.40
CA SER A 67 10.73 3.48 17.23
C SER A 67 9.33 4.11 17.30
N ILE A 68 9.24 5.45 17.42
CA ILE A 68 7.96 6.17 17.37
C ILE A 68 7.24 5.93 16.04
N ARG A 69 7.95 5.94 14.91
CA ARG A 69 7.36 5.69 13.59
C ARG A 69 6.88 4.24 13.40
N ILE A 70 7.52 3.27 14.06
CA ILE A 70 7.13 1.85 13.99
C ILE A 70 6.01 1.51 14.97
N LEU A 71 5.94 2.21 16.11
CA LEU A 71 5.03 1.91 17.22
C LEU A 71 3.56 1.72 16.81
N PRO A 72 2.95 2.53 15.91
CA PRO A 72 1.57 2.33 15.42
C PRO A 72 1.32 0.95 14.83
N TYR A 73 2.33 0.33 14.24
CA TYR A 73 2.23 -0.98 13.58
C TYR A 73 2.62 -2.14 14.51
N THR A 74 2.44 -1.94 15.81
CA THR A 74 2.65 -2.96 16.84
C THR A 74 1.35 -3.20 17.61
N PRO A 75 1.16 -4.39 18.21
CA PRO A 75 0.00 -4.65 19.08
C PRO A 75 -0.05 -3.80 20.36
N LEU A 76 0.97 -2.97 20.62
CA LEU A 76 1.04 -2.10 21.79
C LEU A 76 0.20 -0.83 21.64
N MET A 77 -0.13 -0.45 20.40
CA MET A 77 -0.93 0.74 20.10
C MET A 77 -2.41 0.42 20.03
N ARG A 78 -3.23 1.43 20.36
CA ARG A 78 -4.68 1.35 20.13
C ARG A 78 -4.93 1.11 18.64
N LYS A 79 -5.87 0.20 18.36
CA LYS A 79 -6.31 -0.11 17.01
C LYS A 79 -7.02 1.10 16.41
N GLN A 80 -6.61 1.52 15.22
CA GLN A 80 -7.28 2.62 14.52
C GLN A 80 -8.68 2.19 14.07
N VAL A 81 -8.76 1.01 13.45
CA VAL A 81 -10.03 0.35 13.13
C VAL A 81 -10.35 -0.66 14.23
N GLY A 82 -11.49 -0.54 14.90
CA GLY A 82 -11.95 -1.46 15.94
C GLY A 82 -12.09 -2.92 15.48
N ASP A 83 -12.20 -3.84 16.44
CA ASP A 83 -12.50 -5.26 16.15
C ASP A 83 -14.00 -5.45 15.95
N SER A 84 -14.36 -6.32 15.01
CA SER A 84 -15.75 -6.67 14.70
C SER A 84 -16.52 -7.09 15.95
N THR A 85 -17.71 -6.54 16.12
CA THR A 85 -18.67 -7.00 17.14
C THR A 85 -19.71 -7.96 16.57
N LEU A 86 -19.81 -8.01 15.24
CA LEU A 86 -20.75 -8.85 14.52
C LEU A 86 -20.24 -10.28 14.33
N LYS A 87 -21.18 -11.23 14.38
CA LYS A 87 -20.91 -12.66 14.13
C LYS A 87 -21.84 -13.28 13.09
N ASP A 88 -22.71 -12.46 12.48
CA ASP A 88 -23.80 -12.94 11.61
C ASP A 88 -23.35 -13.30 10.18
N GLY A 89 -22.14 -12.90 9.76
CA GLY A 89 -21.59 -13.14 8.43
C GLY A 89 -22.27 -12.36 7.29
N LYS A 90 -23.48 -11.81 7.49
CA LYS A 90 -24.28 -11.20 6.41
C LYS A 90 -23.82 -9.80 6.03
N ARG A 91 -23.17 -9.11 6.96
CA ARG A 91 -22.58 -7.79 6.77
C ARG A 91 -21.06 -7.86 6.74
N HIS A 92 -20.52 -8.98 6.27
CA HIS A 92 -19.07 -9.12 6.14
C HIS A 92 -18.66 -9.00 4.68
N LEU A 93 -17.44 -8.50 4.49
CA LEU A 93 -16.74 -8.47 3.22
C LEU A 93 -15.33 -8.99 3.48
N SER A 94 -14.99 -10.13 2.90
CA SER A 94 -13.63 -10.65 2.89
C SER A 94 -12.97 -10.38 1.55
N LEU A 95 -11.72 -9.95 1.57
CA LEU A 95 -10.94 -9.67 0.37
C LEU A 95 -9.52 -10.22 0.48
N ALA A 96 -8.98 -10.65 -0.65
CA ALA A 96 -7.57 -10.99 -0.79
C ALA A 96 -6.91 -10.16 -1.90
N VAL A 97 -5.70 -9.69 -1.61
CA VAL A 97 -4.84 -8.97 -2.56
C VAL A 97 -3.55 -9.75 -2.76
N MET A 98 -3.12 -9.88 -4.00
CA MET A 98 -1.93 -10.64 -4.37
C MET A 98 -1.19 -9.96 -5.52
N ASN A 99 -0.03 -9.39 -5.25
CA ASN A 99 0.96 -9.18 -6.30
C ASN A 99 1.56 -10.55 -6.68
N VAL A 100 1.38 -10.98 -7.93
CA VAL A 100 1.77 -12.32 -8.37
C VAL A 100 3.22 -12.44 -8.83
N LEU A 101 3.90 -11.31 -9.04
CA LEU A 101 5.13 -11.17 -9.81
C LEU A 101 4.96 -11.74 -11.23
N GLN A 102 4.78 -10.93 -12.27
CA GLN A 102 4.34 -11.42 -13.60
C GLN A 102 5.17 -12.61 -14.13
N TYR A 103 6.47 -12.61 -13.89
CA TYR A 103 7.41 -13.65 -14.31
C TYR A 103 7.37 -14.94 -13.47
N ASN A 104 6.79 -14.92 -12.28
CA ASN A 104 6.55 -16.11 -11.47
C ASN A 104 5.59 -17.07 -12.20
N LYS A 105 5.91 -18.37 -12.21
CA LYS A 105 5.11 -19.39 -12.90
C LYS A 105 4.47 -20.43 -11.96
N GLU A 106 4.38 -20.10 -10.66
CA GLU A 106 3.74 -20.91 -9.61
C GLU A 106 2.21 -20.72 -9.54
N GLY A 107 1.53 -20.69 -10.70
CA GLY A 107 0.10 -20.38 -10.80
C GLY A 107 -0.81 -21.34 -10.00
N ALA A 108 -0.49 -22.63 -9.99
CA ALA A 108 -1.23 -23.63 -9.21
C ALA A 108 -1.14 -23.37 -7.70
N LYS A 109 0.02 -22.89 -7.22
CA LYS A 109 0.25 -22.57 -5.82
C LYS A 109 -0.52 -21.31 -5.41
N ALA A 110 -0.51 -20.28 -6.25
CA ALA A 110 -1.30 -19.07 -6.09
C ALA A 110 -2.81 -19.37 -6.05
N LEU A 111 -3.31 -20.14 -7.03
CA LEU A 111 -4.70 -20.57 -7.08
C LEU A 111 -5.11 -21.34 -5.82
N ALA A 112 -4.31 -22.30 -5.37
CA ALA A 112 -4.59 -23.09 -4.17
C ALA A 112 -4.62 -22.22 -2.90
N ALA A 113 -3.74 -21.22 -2.78
CA ALA A 113 -3.74 -20.29 -1.66
C ALA A 113 -5.04 -19.46 -1.62
N LEU A 114 -5.46 -18.91 -2.76
CA LEU A 114 -6.71 -18.15 -2.88
C LEU A 114 -7.95 -19.00 -2.62
N GLN A 115 -8.01 -20.22 -3.17
CA GLN A 115 -9.12 -21.15 -2.92
C GLN A 115 -9.20 -21.59 -1.45
N LYS A 116 -8.06 -21.71 -0.77
CA LYS A 116 -8.02 -22.05 0.65
C LYS A 116 -8.48 -20.89 1.53
N ALA A 117 -8.11 -19.66 1.18
CA ALA A 117 -8.55 -18.46 1.89
C ALA A 117 -10.04 -18.17 1.67
N ASP A 118 -10.59 -18.53 0.50
CA ASP A 118 -12.00 -18.40 0.11
C ASP A 118 -12.63 -17.01 0.39
N PRO A 119 -11.97 -15.89 0.00
CA PRO A 119 -12.53 -14.56 0.22
C PRO A 119 -13.76 -14.29 -0.67
N ASP A 120 -14.51 -13.23 -0.39
CA ASP A 120 -15.61 -12.77 -1.25
C ASP A 120 -15.10 -12.06 -2.50
N VAL A 121 -13.97 -11.37 -2.38
CA VAL A 121 -13.33 -10.56 -3.42
C VAL A 121 -11.84 -10.91 -3.52
N ILE A 122 -11.32 -10.99 -4.74
CA ILE A 122 -9.91 -11.28 -5.03
C ILE A 122 -9.43 -10.26 -6.05
N MET A 123 -8.27 -9.66 -5.79
CA MET A 123 -7.51 -8.91 -6.79
C MET A 123 -6.09 -9.45 -6.87
N ALA A 124 -5.68 -9.83 -8.08
CA ALA A 124 -4.31 -10.13 -8.42
C ALA A 124 -3.76 -8.99 -9.30
N VAL A 125 -2.55 -8.51 -9.00
CA VAL A 125 -1.83 -7.48 -9.76
C VAL A 125 -0.51 -8.05 -10.30
N GLU A 126 0.10 -7.38 -11.27
CA GLU A 126 1.18 -7.91 -12.12
C GLU A 126 0.78 -9.14 -12.96
N THR A 127 -0.41 -9.09 -13.53
CA THR A 127 -1.01 -10.23 -14.25
C THR A 127 -1.04 -10.02 -15.76
N ASP A 128 -0.62 -11.05 -16.49
CA ASP A 128 -0.70 -11.16 -17.95
C ASP A 128 -1.74 -12.22 -18.36
N ASP A 129 -1.86 -12.48 -19.67
CA ASP A 129 -2.76 -13.53 -20.19
C ASP A 129 -2.44 -14.92 -19.64
N TRP A 130 -1.17 -15.20 -19.34
CA TRP A 130 -0.79 -16.48 -18.75
C TRP A 130 -1.38 -16.61 -17.34
N TRP A 131 -1.27 -15.56 -16.53
CA TRP A 131 -1.88 -15.49 -15.19
C TRP A 131 -3.40 -15.56 -15.23
N TYR A 132 -4.03 -14.93 -16.23
CA TYR A 132 -5.47 -15.07 -16.44
C TYR A 132 -5.87 -16.54 -16.59
N GLU A 133 -5.21 -17.29 -17.47
CA GLU A 133 -5.53 -18.71 -17.66
C GLU A 133 -5.25 -19.56 -16.41
N GLN A 134 -4.25 -19.20 -15.58
CA GLN A 134 -4.00 -19.90 -14.32
C GLN A 134 -5.08 -19.64 -13.25
N LEU A 135 -5.61 -18.42 -13.18
CA LEU A 135 -6.57 -18.00 -12.16
C LEU A 135 -8.04 -18.11 -12.60
N LYS A 136 -8.29 -18.29 -13.90
CA LYS A 136 -9.61 -18.55 -14.52
C LYS A 136 -10.50 -19.56 -13.77
N PRO A 137 -9.98 -20.63 -13.15
CA PRO A 137 -10.83 -21.52 -12.35
C PRO A 137 -11.62 -20.82 -11.22
N LEU A 138 -11.18 -19.64 -10.75
CA LEU A 138 -11.88 -18.82 -9.77
C LEU A 138 -13.21 -18.26 -10.27
N GLU A 139 -13.40 -18.08 -11.59
CA GLU A 139 -14.67 -17.60 -12.16
C GLU A 139 -15.86 -18.50 -11.81
N LYS A 140 -15.61 -19.78 -11.49
CA LYS A 140 -16.65 -20.73 -11.06
C LYS A 140 -17.24 -20.36 -9.69
N THR A 141 -16.45 -19.79 -8.80
CA THR A 141 -16.87 -19.39 -7.45
C THR A 141 -17.01 -17.87 -7.29
N HIS A 142 -16.42 -17.10 -8.21
CA HIS A 142 -16.39 -15.64 -8.24
C HIS A 142 -16.78 -15.14 -9.64
N PRO A 143 -18.06 -15.28 -10.04
CA PRO A 143 -18.49 -15.05 -11.42
C PRO A 143 -18.55 -13.58 -11.84
N TYR A 144 -18.44 -12.64 -10.91
CA TYR A 144 -18.44 -11.21 -11.23
C TYR A 144 -17.00 -10.72 -11.37
N THR A 145 -16.59 -10.41 -12.59
CA THR A 145 -15.18 -10.14 -12.90
C THR A 145 -14.96 -8.79 -13.59
N CYS A 146 -13.70 -8.35 -13.57
CA CYS A 146 -13.21 -7.11 -14.15
C CYS A 146 -11.71 -7.29 -14.41
N HIS A 147 -11.35 -7.72 -15.60
CA HIS A 147 -9.98 -8.14 -15.92
C HIS A 147 -9.35 -7.16 -16.90
N GLU A 148 -8.10 -6.81 -16.64
CA GLU A 148 -7.21 -6.07 -17.53
C GLU A 148 -5.81 -6.70 -17.46
N PRO A 149 -5.62 -7.93 -17.98
CA PRO A 149 -4.28 -8.52 -18.05
C PRO A 149 -3.43 -7.72 -19.04
N LEU A 150 -2.20 -7.39 -18.64
CA LEU A 150 -1.27 -6.61 -19.45
C LEU A 150 0.13 -7.22 -19.36
N ASP A 151 0.85 -7.26 -20.49
CA ASP A 151 2.24 -7.74 -20.57
C ASP A 151 3.24 -6.61 -20.26
N ASN A 152 2.98 -5.85 -19.20
CA ASN A 152 3.75 -4.65 -18.80
C ASN A 152 3.98 -4.56 -17.28
N THR A 153 3.75 -5.65 -16.55
CA THR A 153 3.79 -5.75 -15.07
C THR A 153 2.71 -4.98 -14.32
N TYR A 154 1.77 -4.31 -14.98
CA TYR A 154 0.71 -3.54 -14.31
C TYR A 154 -0.70 -4.12 -14.48
N GLY A 155 -0.85 -5.18 -15.27
CA GLY A 155 -2.16 -5.81 -15.49
C GLY A 155 -2.79 -6.32 -14.20
N LEU A 156 -4.12 -6.30 -14.12
CA LEU A 156 -4.86 -6.75 -12.95
C LEU A 156 -6.00 -7.72 -13.30
N LEU A 157 -6.26 -8.66 -12.40
CA LEU A 157 -7.38 -9.56 -12.46
C LEU A 157 -8.24 -9.41 -11.20
N PHE A 158 -9.48 -8.99 -11.38
CA PHE A 158 -10.46 -8.88 -10.31
C PHE A 158 -11.55 -9.96 -10.39
N PHE A 159 -11.79 -10.65 -9.29
CA PHE A 159 -12.84 -11.66 -9.14
C PHE A 159 -13.70 -11.35 -7.91
N SER A 160 -15.02 -11.43 -8.05
CA SER A 160 -15.97 -11.26 -6.95
C SER A 160 -17.05 -12.34 -6.98
N ARG A 161 -17.33 -12.90 -5.81
CA ARG A 161 -18.51 -13.77 -5.56
C ARG A 161 -19.78 -12.95 -5.45
N LEU A 162 -19.64 -11.71 -5.00
CA LEU A 162 -20.72 -10.80 -4.72
C LEU A 162 -21.04 -9.93 -5.94
N PRO A 163 -22.32 -9.55 -6.16
CA PRO A 163 -22.72 -8.72 -7.29
C PRO A 163 -21.97 -7.40 -7.35
N LEU A 164 -21.53 -7.03 -8.56
CA LEU A 164 -20.84 -5.78 -8.83
C LEU A 164 -21.77 -4.77 -9.53
N GLN A 165 -21.53 -3.48 -9.31
CA GLN A 165 -22.16 -2.39 -10.04
C GLN A 165 -21.10 -1.43 -10.57
N ASN A 166 -21.21 -1.08 -11.86
CA ASN A 166 -20.32 -0.15 -12.55
C ASN A 166 -18.83 -0.53 -12.40
N CYS A 167 -18.49 -1.81 -12.65
CA CYS A 167 -17.09 -2.19 -12.66
C CYS A 167 -16.38 -1.56 -13.85
N GLN A 168 -15.37 -0.75 -13.57
CA GLN A 168 -14.60 -0.01 -14.55
C GLN A 168 -13.12 -0.14 -14.24
N ILE A 169 -12.34 -0.39 -15.29
CA ILE A 169 -10.90 -0.18 -15.29
C ILE A 169 -10.65 1.25 -15.76
N LYS A 170 -9.87 1.99 -14.99
CA LYS A 170 -9.52 3.38 -15.29
C LYS A 170 -8.02 3.56 -15.27
N TYR A 171 -7.56 4.46 -16.11
CA TYR A 171 -6.18 4.92 -16.16
C TYR A 171 -6.21 6.35 -15.63
N LEU A 172 -5.77 6.53 -14.38
CA LEU A 172 -6.02 7.77 -13.63
C LEU A 172 -5.01 8.86 -13.96
N LEU A 173 -3.76 8.46 -14.17
CA LEU A 173 -2.64 9.34 -14.43
C LEU A 173 -1.86 8.86 -15.64
N ASP A 174 -1.42 7.60 -15.60
CA ASP A 174 -0.62 6.92 -16.62
C ASP A 174 -1.53 5.97 -17.42
N ASP A 175 -1.42 5.96 -18.74
CA ASP A 175 -2.31 5.21 -19.64
C ASP A 175 -2.01 3.70 -19.72
N ASP A 176 -0.92 3.26 -19.09
CA ASP A 176 -0.50 1.87 -19.00
C ASP A 176 -0.68 1.27 -17.59
N VAL A 177 -1.17 2.06 -16.62
CA VAL A 177 -1.41 1.63 -15.23
C VAL A 177 -2.91 1.57 -14.93
N PRO A 178 -3.52 0.38 -14.95
CA PRO A 178 -4.94 0.22 -14.67
C PRO A 178 -5.23 0.32 -13.17
N SER A 179 -6.36 0.95 -12.86
CA SER A 179 -6.99 0.96 -11.54
C SER A 179 -8.42 0.45 -11.62
N LEU A 180 -8.83 -0.31 -10.60
CA LEU A 180 -10.18 -0.85 -10.50
C LEU A 180 -11.08 0.13 -9.75
N HIS A 181 -12.23 0.47 -10.32
CA HIS A 181 -13.30 1.22 -9.67
C HIS A 181 -14.62 0.46 -9.78
N THR A 182 -15.22 0.10 -8.65
CA THR A 182 -16.50 -0.62 -8.67
C THR A 182 -17.29 -0.43 -7.37
N ARG A 183 -18.52 -0.94 -7.33
CA ARG A 183 -19.26 -1.18 -6.09
C ARG A 183 -19.58 -2.65 -5.96
N VAL A 184 -19.44 -3.19 -4.75
CA VAL A 184 -19.83 -4.57 -4.41
C VAL A 184 -21.04 -4.55 -3.48
N GLN A 185 -22.00 -5.45 -3.71
CA GLN A 185 -23.17 -5.61 -2.84
C GLN A 185 -22.88 -6.64 -1.75
N LEU A 186 -23.03 -6.27 -0.49
CA LEU A 186 -22.86 -7.20 0.63
C LEU A 186 -23.93 -8.32 0.61
N PRO A 187 -23.69 -9.45 1.31
CA PRO A 187 -24.65 -10.56 1.37
C PRO A 187 -26.05 -10.21 1.92
N ASP A 188 -26.21 -9.06 2.57
CA ASP A 188 -27.50 -8.54 3.01
C ASP A 188 -28.42 -8.08 1.85
N GLY A 189 -27.87 -7.97 0.63
CA GLY A 189 -28.58 -7.57 -0.60
C GLY A 189 -29.03 -6.11 -0.63
N LYS A 190 -28.54 -5.26 0.28
CA LYS A 190 -28.97 -3.87 0.42
C LYS A 190 -27.80 -2.90 0.49
N THR A 191 -26.71 -3.30 1.13
CA THR A 191 -25.55 -2.46 1.37
C THR A 191 -24.60 -2.53 0.17
N TRP A 192 -24.25 -1.37 -0.37
CA TRP A 192 -23.23 -1.23 -1.41
C TRP A 192 -21.96 -0.62 -0.82
N VAL A 193 -20.82 -1.20 -1.18
CA VAL A 193 -19.49 -0.77 -0.76
C VAL A 193 -18.69 -0.38 -1.99
N ARG A 194 -18.12 0.82 -2.01
CA ARG A 194 -17.18 1.26 -3.05
C ARG A 194 -15.86 0.54 -2.87
N LEU A 195 -15.34 -0.01 -3.95
CA LEU A 195 -14.04 -0.64 -4.01
C LEU A 195 -13.15 0.10 -4.99
N PHE A 196 -11.93 0.39 -4.54
CA PHE A 196 -10.84 0.87 -5.38
C PHE A 196 -9.65 -0.08 -5.27
N GLY A 197 -9.21 -0.59 -6.40
CA GLY A 197 -8.01 -1.43 -6.51
C GLY A 197 -6.91 -0.66 -7.21
N LEU A 198 -5.78 -0.42 -6.53
CA LEU A 198 -4.68 0.40 -7.05
C LEU A 198 -3.38 -0.41 -7.13
N HIS A 199 -2.54 -0.11 -8.12
CA HIS A 199 -1.19 -0.64 -8.22
C HIS A 199 -0.26 0.37 -8.93
N PRO A 200 0.02 1.52 -8.28
CA PRO A 200 0.80 2.57 -8.91
C PRO A 200 2.27 2.17 -9.08
N LYS A 201 2.96 2.75 -10.08
CA LYS A 201 4.38 2.47 -10.38
C LYS A 201 5.28 2.74 -9.15
N PRO A 202 6.22 1.84 -8.81
CA PRO A 202 7.17 2.11 -7.73
C PRO A 202 8.19 3.19 -8.12
N PRO A 203 8.74 3.95 -7.14
CA PRO A 203 9.89 4.81 -7.38
C PRO A 203 11.16 3.94 -7.49
N ALA A 204 11.43 3.42 -8.68
CA ALA A 204 12.59 2.58 -8.98
C ALA A 204 13.23 3.00 -10.31
N PRO A 205 14.57 2.97 -10.46
CA PRO A 205 15.25 3.45 -11.67
C PRO A 205 14.76 2.84 -13.00
N ALA A 206 14.20 1.63 -12.96
CA ALA A 206 13.65 0.94 -14.13
C ALA A 206 12.18 1.30 -14.42
N GLU A 207 11.46 1.86 -13.45
CA GLU A 207 10.00 2.10 -13.49
C GLU A 207 9.67 3.60 -13.46
N SER A 208 10.19 4.32 -12.46
CA SER A 208 10.08 5.79 -12.36
C SER A 208 11.23 6.36 -11.51
N LYS A 209 11.79 7.49 -11.94
CA LYS A 209 12.87 8.18 -11.23
C LYS A 209 12.41 8.82 -9.92
N THR A 210 11.10 9.05 -9.77
CA THR A 210 10.50 9.75 -8.63
C THR A 210 9.32 8.96 -8.07
N SER A 211 8.77 9.40 -6.93
CA SER A 211 7.50 8.92 -6.41
C SER A 211 6.30 9.81 -6.77
N THR A 212 6.48 10.83 -7.60
CA THR A 212 5.47 11.89 -7.84
C THR A 212 4.18 11.32 -8.42
N LYS A 213 4.28 10.54 -9.50
CA LYS A 213 3.11 9.95 -10.19
C LYS A 213 2.30 9.03 -9.26
N ARG A 214 3.00 8.14 -8.56
CA ARG A 214 2.43 7.25 -7.55
C ARG A 214 1.69 8.01 -6.44
N ASP A 215 2.32 9.06 -5.91
CA ASP A 215 1.72 9.90 -4.86
C ASP A 215 0.46 10.61 -5.38
N ALA A 216 0.50 11.15 -6.60
CA ALA A 216 -0.62 11.83 -7.25
C ALA A 216 -1.82 10.91 -7.48
N GLU A 217 -1.61 9.69 -7.98
CA GLU A 217 -2.66 8.71 -8.21
C GLU A 217 -3.43 8.37 -6.92
N LEU A 218 -2.69 8.11 -5.84
CA LEU A 218 -3.28 7.81 -4.54
C LEU A 218 -4.13 9.00 -4.03
N LEU A 219 -3.64 10.23 -4.21
CA LEU A 219 -4.33 11.45 -3.78
C LEU A 219 -5.55 11.79 -4.66
N LEU A 220 -5.54 11.47 -5.95
CA LEU A 220 -6.71 11.59 -6.83
C LEU A 220 -7.87 10.73 -6.32
N VAL A 221 -7.59 9.48 -5.95
CA VAL A 221 -8.56 8.58 -5.34
C VAL A 221 -9.03 9.13 -3.99
N GLY A 222 -8.10 9.63 -3.17
CA GLY A 222 -8.42 10.24 -1.88
C GLY A 222 -9.42 11.40 -2.02
N LYS A 223 -9.21 12.29 -2.99
CA LYS A 223 -10.12 13.39 -3.33
C LYS A 223 -11.47 12.91 -3.86
N GLU A 224 -11.52 11.83 -4.63
CA GLU A 224 -12.79 11.24 -5.09
C GLU A 224 -13.62 10.65 -3.92
N ILE A 225 -12.94 10.18 -2.87
CA ILE A 225 -13.57 9.61 -1.68
C ILE A 225 -14.08 10.71 -0.77
N GLU A 226 -13.27 11.75 -0.53
CA GLU A 226 -13.62 12.93 0.28
C GLU A 226 -14.98 13.54 -0.12
N GLN A 227 -15.31 13.50 -1.42
CA GLN A 227 -16.53 14.11 -1.97
C GLN A 227 -17.81 13.28 -1.78
N LYS A 228 -17.73 12.02 -1.31
CA LYS A 228 -18.88 11.11 -1.24
C LYS A 228 -18.90 10.30 0.05
N GLU A 229 -19.97 10.46 0.82
CA GLU A 229 -20.23 9.63 2.00
C GLU A 229 -20.80 8.26 1.60
N GLU A 230 -19.94 7.36 1.15
CA GLU A 230 -20.27 5.96 0.87
C GLU A 230 -19.28 5.03 1.60
N PRO A 231 -19.72 3.86 2.12
CA PRO A 231 -18.81 2.87 2.68
C PRO A 231 -17.77 2.48 1.64
N THR A 232 -16.49 2.65 1.98
CA THR A 232 -15.41 2.58 0.99
C THR A 232 -14.26 1.72 1.49
N VAL A 233 -13.70 0.91 0.59
CA VAL A 233 -12.47 0.16 0.79
C VAL A 233 -11.53 0.44 -0.38
N VAL A 234 -10.29 0.81 -0.08
CA VAL A 234 -9.20 0.99 -1.06
C VAL A 234 -8.14 -0.04 -0.75
N PHE A 235 -7.67 -0.78 -1.74
CA PHE A 235 -6.71 -1.86 -1.50
C PHE A 235 -5.81 -2.09 -2.72
N GLY A 236 -4.68 -2.75 -2.49
CA GLY A 236 -3.70 -2.99 -3.55
C GLY A 236 -2.27 -2.91 -3.06
N ASP A 237 -1.33 -3.16 -3.97
CA ASP A 237 0.09 -2.91 -3.73
C ASP A 237 0.41 -1.45 -4.08
N MET A 238 0.58 -0.62 -3.05
CA MET A 238 0.77 0.82 -3.23
C MET A 238 2.24 1.19 -3.49
N ASN A 239 3.15 0.20 -3.54
CA ASN A 239 4.58 0.42 -3.71
C ASN A 239 5.16 1.47 -2.73
N ASP A 240 4.56 1.55 -1.54
CA ASP A 240 4.98 2.44 -0.46
C ASP A 240 4.78 1.75 0.89
N VAL A 241 5.55 2.18 1.88
CA VAL A 241 5.47 1.62 3.24
C VAL A 241 4.40 2.32 4.07
N ALA A 242 3.76 1.58 4.98
CA ALA A 242 2.63 2.08 5.79
C ALA A 242 2.90 3.38 6.55
N TRP A 243 4.14 3.61 6.98
CA TRP A 243 4.58 4.81 7.70
C TRP A 243 5.14 5.90 6.80
N SER A 244 4.88 5.86 5.49
CA SER A 244 5.29 6.94 4.59
C SER A 244 4.42 8.19 4.82
N HIS A 245 4.99 9.36 4.51
CA HIS A 245 4.23 10.62 4.56
C HIS A 245 3.05 10.62 3.58
N THR A 246 3.22 10.00 2.40
CA THR A 246 2.16 9.89 1.39
C THR A 246 0.99 9.05 1.89
N SER A 247 1.24 7.92 2.55
CA SER A 247 0.17 7.12 3.16
C SER A 247 -0.56 7.88 4.27
N GLU A 248 0.17 8.63 5.10
CA GLU A 248 -0.41 9.49 6.13
C GLU A 248 -1.29 10.60 5.50
N LEU A 249 -0.79 11.27 4.46
CA LEU A 249 -1.53 12.31 3.73
C LEU A 249 -2.78 11.73 3.06
N PHE A 250 -2.68 10.55 2.42
CA PHE A 250 -3.82 9.87 1.84
C PHE A 250 -4.91 9.58 2.87
N ARG A 251 -4.55 9.06 4.06
CA ARG A 251 -5.52 8.82 5.14
C ARG A 251 -6.22 10.10 5.58
N ARG A 252 -5.47 11.19 5.76
CA ARG A 252 -6.03 12.51 6.13
C ARG A 252 -6.99 13.04 5.07
N ILE A 253 -6.60 13.00 3.79
CA ILE A 253 -7.42 13.53 2.69
C ILE A 253 -8.66 12.67 2.41
N SER A 254 -8.51 11.34 2.42
CA SER A 254 -9.61 10.43 2.12
C SER A 254 -10.56 10.17 3.29
N GLY A 255 -10.11 10.45 4.52
CA GLY A 255 -10.80 10.03 5.75
C GLY A 255 -10.77 8.52 5.98
N LEU A 256 -10.00 7.75 5.21
CA LEU A 256 -9.88 6.31 5.44
C LEU A 256 -8.85 5.98 6.54
N MET A 257 -9.04 4.83 7.17
CA MET A 257 -8.19 4.33 8.25
C MET A 257 -7.42 3.09 7.80
N ASP A 258 -6.25 2.87 8.42
CA ASP A 258 -5.43 1.68 8.20
C ASP A 258 -5.79 0.60 9.24
N PRO A 259 -6.39 -0.53 8.84
CA PRO A 259 -6.73 -1.64 9.73
C PRO A 259 -5.49 -2.32 10.35
N ARG A 260 -4.29 -2.13 9.79
CA ARG A 260 -3.02 -2.65 10.30
C ARG A 260 -2.59 -1.99 11.62
N VAL A 261 -2.94 -0.72 11.82
CA VAL A 261 -2.56 0.05 13.01
C VAL A 261 -3.13 -0.62 14.26
N GLY A 262 -2.25 -0.92 15.23
CA GLY A 262 -2.56 -1.64 16.46
C GLY A 262 -2.65 -3.17 16.33
N ARG A 263 -2.32 -3.76 15.16
CA ARG A 263 -2.38 -5.23 14.93
C ARG A 263 -1.02 -5.86 14.63
N GLY A 264 -0.12 -5.13 13.99
CA GLY A 264 1.20 -5.65 13.63
C GLY A 264 1.63 -5.16 12.25
N LEU A 265 2.85 -5.49 11.84
CA LEU A 265 3.39 -5.01 10.56
C LEU A 265 2.76 -5.70 9.35
N LEU A 266 2.43 -6.99 9.45
CA LEU A 266 2.01 -7.82 8.32
C LEU A 266 2.90 -7.61 7.08
N PRO A 267 4.22 -7.90 7.18
CA PRO A 267 5.15 -7.54 6.11
C PRO A 267 5.01 -8.50 4.93
N THR A 268 4.71 -7.94 3.76
CA THR A 268 4.38 -8.65 2.52
C THR A 268 5.54 -8.76 1.55
N PHE A 269 6.46 -7.78 1.52
CA PHE A 269 7.58 -7.74 0.59
C PHE A 269 8.90 -7.42 1.30
N HIS A 270 10.04 -8.04 1.03
CA HIS A 270 10.27 -9.05 0.01
C HIS A 270 10.19 -10.46 0.61
N ALA A 271 9.41 -11.34 -0.01
CA ALA A 271 9.01 -12.60 0.57
C ALA A 271 10.19 -13.55 0.87
N ASP A 272 11.21 -13.54 0.02
CA ASP A 272 12.42 -14.36 0.13
C ASP A 272 13.39 -13.89 1.23
N TYR A 273 13.36 -12.60 1.60
CA TYR A 273 14.31 -12.02 2.55
C TYR A 273 13.66 -11.81 3.92
N SER A 274 13.69 -12.82 4.78
CA SER A 274 13.00 -12.79 6.09
C SER A 274 13.41 -11.63 7.02
N LEU A 275 14.62 -11.10 6.89
CA LEU A 275 15.13 -9.98 7.68
C LEU A 275 14.91 -8.60 7.01
N LEU A 276 14.44 -8.57 5.76
CA LEU A 276 14.22 -7.39 4.94
C LEU A 276 12.79 -7.42 4.37
N ARG A 277 11.81 -7.56 5.27
CA ARG A 277 10.40 -7.49 4.90
C ARG A 277 9.72 -6.22 5.41
N TRP A 278 8.78 -5.74 4.63
CA TRP A 278 8.11 -4.45 4.68
C TRP A 278 6.64 -4.62 4.25
N PRO A 279 5.73 -3.76 4.75
CA PRO A 279 4.32 -3.82 4.41
C PRO A 279 3.99 -2.90 3.22
N LEU A 280 3.95 -3.47 2.01
CA LEU A 280 3.70 -2.71 0.77
C LEU A 280 2.27 -2.84 0.27
N ASP A 281 1.59 -3.95 0.58
CA ASP A 281 0.19 -4.14 0.22
C ASP A 281 -0.70 -3.51 1.28
N HIS A 282 -1.57 -2.58 0.89
CA HIS A 282 -2.42 -1.84 1.81
C HIS A 282 -3.89 -2.19 1.63
N VAL A 283 -4.62 -1.99 2.72
CA VAL A 283 -6.08 -1.90 2.73
C VAL A 283 -6.40 -0.68 3.56
N PHE A 284 -7.24 0.21 3.07
CA PHE A 284 -7.78 1.35 3.80
C PHE A 284 -9.29 1.26 3.80
N VAL A 285 -9.92 1.57 4.93
CA VAL A 285 -11.37 1.39 5.13
C VAL A 285 -12.01 2.63 5.71
N SER A 286 -13.25 2.91 5.32
CA SER A 286 -14.05 3.97 5.95
C SER A 286 -14.45 3.59 7.37
N ALA A 287 -14.88 4.58 8.16
CA ALA A 287 -15.31 4.38 9.55
C ALA A 287 -16.54 3.47 9.72
N ASP A 288 -17.21 3.12 8.63
CA ASP A 288 -18.30 2.16 8.64
C ASP A 288 -17.86 0.71 8.90
N PHE A 289 -16.56 0.40 8.81
CA PHE A 289 -16.03 -0.96 8.92
C PHE A 289 -15.29 -1.22 10.22
N LYS A 290 -15.39 -2.45 10.73
CA LYS A 290 -14.50 -3.02 11.74
C LYS A 290 -13.77 -4.24 11.19
N VAL A 291 -12.65 -4.64 11.81
CA VAL A 291 -11.86 -5.79 11.37
C VAL A 291 -12.30 -7.05 12.12
N ASP A 292 -12.78 -8.04 11.37
CA ASP A 292 -13.08 -9.38 11.89
C ASP A 292 -11.82 -10.25 11.89
N ASP A 293 -11.06 -10.20 10.80
CA ASP A 293 -9.81 -10.95 10.65
C ASP A 293 -8.85 -10.23 9.70
N MET A 294 -7.54 -10.39 9.90
CA MET A 294 -6.51 -9.85 9.02
C MET A 294 -5.24 -10.69 9.14
N GLU A 295 -4.83 -11.30 8.03
CA GLU A 295 -3.65 -12.14 8.02
C GLU A 295 -2.88 -12.05 6.71
N ARG A 296 -1.62 -12.47 6.78
CA ARG A 296 -0.77 -12.66 5.63
C ARG A 296 -0.82 -14.13 5.22
N LEU A 297 -1.24 -14.38 3.98
CA LEU A 297 -1.39 -15.73 3.45
C LEU A 297 -0.03 -16.40 3.17
N PRO A 298 0.01 -17.72 2.94
CA PRO A 298 1.24 -18.46 2.65
C PRO A 298 1.99 -17.94 1.40
N TYR A 299 3.30 -18.14 1.38
CA TYR A 299 4.16 -17.79 0.24
C TYR A 299 3.74 -18.51 -1.04
N VAL A 300 3.56 -17.78 -2.14
CA VAL A 300 3.08 -18.32 -3.43
C VAL A 300 4.13 -18.33 -4.55
N GLY A 301 5.39 -18.00 -4.26
CA GLY A 301 6.45 -17.91 -5.28
C GLY A 301 6.66 -16.49 -5.84
N SER A 302 5.77 -15.56 -5.51
CA SER A 302 5.94 -14.12 -5.74
C SER A 302 6.90 -13.52 -4.70
N ASP A 303 7.55 -12.42 -5.03
CA ASP A 303 8.27 -11.58 -4.07
C ASP A 303 7.35 -10.90 -3.05
N HIS A 304 6.03 -10.96 -3.25
CA HIS A 304 5.01 -10.61 -2.27
C HIS A 304 4.36 -11.85 -1.62
N PHE A 305 3.97 -11.69 -0.35
CA PHE A 305 2.96 -12.54 0.26
C PHE A 305 1.57 -11.96 0.01
N PRO A 306 0.55 -12.77 -0.35
CA PRO A 306 -0.81 -12.28 -0.43
C PRO A 306 -1.32 -11.86 0.97
N ILE A 307 -2.22 -10.88 1.00
CA ILE A 307 -2.90 -10.45 2.22
C ILE A 307 -4.37 -10.80 2.15
N TYR A 308 -4.94 -11.16 3.30
CA TYR A 308 -6.35 -11.40 3.49
C TYR A 308 -6.87 -10.50 4.61
N ILE A 309 -8.04 -9.92 4.41
CA ILE A 309 -8.76 -9.19 5.45
C ILE A 309 -10.24 -9.49 5.35
N LYS A 310 -10.89 -9.58 6.50
CA LYS A 310 -12.33 -9.70 6.64
C LYS A 310 -12.85 -8.55 7.47
N LEU A 311 -13.77 -7.81 6.88
CA LEU A 311 -14.36 -6.60 7.44
C LEU A 311 -15.81 -6.86 7.79
N SER A 312 -16.29 -6.24 8.86
CA SER A 312 -17.71 -6.17 9.21
C SER A 312 -18.23 -4.75 8.98
N TYR A 313 -19.39 -4.62 8.33
CA TYR A 313 -20.07 -3.35 8.14
C TYR A 313 -20.94 -3.03 9.37
N GLU A 314 -20.46 -2.08 10.17
CA GLU A 314 -20.99 -1.67 11.47
C GLU A 314 -21.27 -0.14 11.52
N PRO A 315 -22.18 0.38 10.68
CA PRO A 315 -22.42 1.82 10.55
C PRO A 315 -22.95 2.50 11.82
N HIS A 316 -23.46 1.72 12.79
CA HIS A 316 -23.88 2.25 14.09
C HIS A 316 -22.71 2.72 14.96
N ASP A 317 -21.51 2.18 14.73
CA ASP A 317 -20.29 2.52 15.47
C ASP A 317 -19.42 3.52 14.70
N LYS A 318 -19.91 4.02 13.55
CA LYS A 318 -19.20 4.96 12.67
C LYS A 318 -18.68 6.17 13.44
N GLN A 319 -19.54 6.80 14.24
CA GLN A 319 -19.16 8.01 14.99
C GLN A 319 -18.02 7.74 15.99
N GLU A 320 -17.99 6.57 16.63
CA GLU A 320 -16.88 6.18 17.52
C GLU A 320 -15.59 5.93 16.73
N GLN A 321 -15.71 5.31 15.55
CA GLN A 321 -14.59 5.02 14.66
C GLN A 321 -13.98 6.30 14.06
N GLU A 322 -14.80 7.31 13.75
CA GLU A 322 -14.37 8.61 13.24
C GLU A 322 -13.46 9.36 14.24
N GLU A 323 -13.58 9.10 15.55
CA GLU A 323 -12.66 9.65 16.56
C GLU A 323 -11.21 9.14 16.38
N ASN A 324 -11.02 8.01 15.68
CA ASN A 324 -9.70 7.44 15.39
C ASN A 324 -9.14 7.90 14.01
N GLN A 325 -9.91 8.66 13.23
CA GLN A 325 -9.45 9.19 11.95
C GLN A 325 -8.41 10.30 12.17
N GLU A 326 -7.43 10.33 11.27
CA GLU A 326 -6.57 11.49 11.14
C GLU A 326 -7.34 12.60 10.43
N GLN A 327 -7.17 13.85 10.87
CA GLN A 327 -7.88 15.00 10.31
C GLN A 327 -6.94 15.75 9.36
N ALA A 328 -7.41 16.04 8.15
CA ALA A 328 -6.69 16.93 7.23
C ALA A 328 -6.81 18.39 7.71
N ASP A 329 -5.73 19.14 7.54
CA ASP A 329 -5.75 20.59 7.65
C ASP A 329 -5.64 21.28 6.27
N ALA A 330 -5.58 22.61 6.27
CA ALA A 330 -5.48 23.39 5.04
C ALA A 330 -4.15 23.15 4.29
N GLU A 331 -3.05 22.87 5.02
CA GLU A 331 -1.75 22.58 4.43
C GLU A 331 -1.77 21.22 3.75
N ASP A 332 -2.42 20.21 4.35
CA ASP A 332 -2.62 18.90 3.74
C ASP A 332 -3.37 19.01 2.41
N HIS A 333 -4.46 19.78 2.36
CA HIS A 333 -5.20 19.97 1.11
C HIS A 333 -4.37 20.71 0.05
N GLN A 334 -3.55 21.67 0.46
CA GLN A 334 -2.65 22.36 -0.45
C GLN A 334 -1.60 21.38 -1.00
N GLU A 335 -0.93 20.63 -0.12
CA GLU A 335 0.07 19.62 -0.49
C GLU A 335 -0.53 18.57 -1.43
N ALA A 336 -1.73 18.10 -1.13
CA ALA A 336 -2.42 17.13 -1.98
C ALA A 336 -2.67 17.66 -3.40
N ASN A 337 -3.14 18.91 -3.52
CA ASN A 337 -3.37 19.52 -4.82
C ASN A 337 -2.07 19.80 -5.59
N GLU A 338 -1.01 20.20 -4.88
CA GLU A 338 0.32 20.40 -5.47
C GLU A 338 0.89 19.10 -6.02
N LYS A 339 0.88 18.01 -5.22
CA LYS A 339 1.34 16.68 -5.66
C LYS A 339 0.54 16.14 -6.84
N ILE A 340 -0.78 16.33 -6.84
CA ILE A 340 -1.62 15.92 -7.97
C ILE A 340 -1.21 16.68 -9.24
N ARG A 341 -1.02 18.00 -9.14
CA ARG A 341 -0.59 18.82 -10.29
C ARG A 341 0.79 18.37 -10.80
N GLU A 342 1.75 18.19 -9.91
CA GLU A 342 3.11 17.72 -10.24
C GLU A 342 3.07 16.35 -10.92
N GLY A 343 2.19 15.44 -10.48
CA GLY A 343 2.02 14.13 -11.14
C GLY A 343 1.56 14.25 -12.59
N PHE A 344 0.61 15.14 -12.91
CA PHE A 344 0.17 15.38 -14.29
C PHE A 344 1.24 16.09 -15.12
N GLU A 345 1.99 17.01 -14.52
CA GLU A 345 3.12 17.69 -15.18
C GLU A 345 4.21 16.67 -15.56
N GLU A 346 4.61 15.80 -14.64
CA GLU A 346 5.60 14.73 -14.89
C GLU A 346 5.12 13.75 -15.95
N GLU A 347 3.85 13.34 -15.93
CA GLU A 347 3.27 12.49 -16.98
C GLU A 347 3.33 13.15 -18.36
N THR A 348 2.93 14.41 -18.45
CA THR A 348 2.96 15.16 -19.71
C THR A 348 4.39 15.28 -20.25
N GLU A 349 5.38 15.45 -19.37
CA GLU A 349 6.79 15.49 -19.76
C GLU A 349 7.26 14.13 -20.30
N GLU A 350 6.91 13.02 -19.64
CA GLU A 350 7.24 11.67 -20.09
C GLU A 350 6.61 11.34 -21.46
N GLU A 351 5.32 11.62 -21.66
CA GLU A 351 4.64 11.43 -22.96
C GLU A 351 5.34 12.19 -24.11
N LEU A 352 5.80 13.42 -23.83
CA LEU A 352 6.51 14.24 -24.81
C LEU A 352 7.91 13.67 -25.15
N GLU A 353 8.62 13.14 -24.15
CA GLU A 353 9.90 12.48 -24.35
C GLU A 353 9.75 11.21 -25.19
N GLU A 354 8.74 10.39 -24.90
CA GLU A 354 8.44 9.16 -25.65
C GLU A 354 8.06 9.46 -27.10
N ALA A 355 7.17 10.43 -27.33
CA ALA A 355 6.79 10.86 -28.67
C ALA A 355 7.99 11.40 -29.48
N ALA A 356 8.92 12.10 -28.84
CA ALA A 356 10.15 12.57 -29.47
C ALA A 356 11.12 11.41 -29.79
N ALA A 357 11.24 10.42 -28.91
CA ALA A 357 12.06 9.23 -29.11
C ALA A 357 11.53 8.38 -30.27
N GLU A 358 10.22 8.15 -30.34
CA GLU A 358 9.58 7.44 -31.46
C GLU A 358 9.82 8.14 -32.80
N LYS A 359 9.69 9.46 -32.83
CA LYS A 359 9.93 10.24 -34.05
C LYS A 359 11.37 10.11 -34.52
N THR A 360 12.32 10.16 -33.59
CA THR A 360 13.75 9.99 -33.87
C THR A 360 14.05 8.59 -34.40
N GLN A 361 13.44 7.55 -33.82
CA GLN A 361 13.58 6.17 -34.33
C GLN A 361 12.99 6.01 -35.75
N LYS A 362 11.84 6.62 -36.02
CA LYS A 362 11.21 6.62 -37.36
C LYS A 362 12.11 7.31 -38.39
N GLU A 363 12.74 8.44 -38.03
CA GLU A 363 13.69 9.16 -38.91
C GLU A 363 15.00 8.39 -39.14
N LEU A 364 15.49 7.62 -38.17
CA LEU A 364 16.68 6.78 -38.32
C LEU A 364 16.42 5.48 -39.11
N ALA A 365 15.17 5.05 -39.18
CA ALA A 365 14.74 3.85 -39.92
C ALA A 365 14.40 4.10 -41.40
N THR A 366 14.32 5.38 -41.81
CA THR A 366 14.13 5.84 -43.20
C THR A 366 15.43 6.33 -43.81
#